data_AF-A8U2L8-F1
#
_entry.id   AF-A8U2L8-F1
#
_cell.length_a   1.000
_cell.length_b   1.000
_cell.length_c   1.000
_cell.angle_alpha   90.00
_cell.angle_beta   90.00
_cell.angle_gamma   90.00
#
_symmetry.space_group_name_H-M   'P 1'
#
loop_
_entity.id
_entity.type
_entity.pdbx_description
1 polymer ?
#
loop_
_entity_poly.entity_id
_entity_poly.type
_entity_poly.pdbx_seq_one_letter_code
_entity_poly.pdbx_strand_id
1 'polypeptide(L)' 'MARPWYVNGVDFDAAGKTLTIGVDFVAGTRFPAAGAAGVHPVHDTQIKRLR' A
#
# COMPACT_ATOMS: atom_id res chain seq x y z
N MET A 1 -1.43 -17.72 6.06
CA MET A 1 -0.63 -16.53 5.72
C MET A 1 -1.54 -15.32 5.72
N ALA A 2 -1.25 -14.30 6.53
CA ALA A 2 -2.00 -13.05 6.48
C ALA A 2 -1.69 -12.35 5.16
N ARG A 3 -2.72 -12.02 4.37
CA ARG A 3 -2.58 -11.14 3.21
C ARG A 3 -2.81 -9.72 3.70
N PRO A 4 -1.76 -8.88 3.79
CA PRO A 4 -1.88 -7.59 4.45
C PRO A 4 -2.71 -6.57 3.67
N TRP A 5 -2.83 -6.79 2.36
CA TRP A 5 -3.60 -6.01 1.39
C TRP A 5 -3.66 -6.80 0.08
N TYR A 6 -4.57 -6.43 -0.82
CA TYR A 6 -4.58 -6.85 -2.22
C TYR A 6 -4.89 -5.65 -3.15
N VAL A 7 -4.75 -5.88 -4.45
CA VAL A 7 -5.19 -4.91 -5.46
C VAL A 7 -6.68 -5.14 -5.70
N ASN A 8 -7.49 -4.17 -5.31
CA ASN A 8 -8.95 -4.21 -5.45
C ASN A 8 -9.43 -3.56 -6.77
N GLY A 9 -8.55 -2.86 -7.49
CA GLY A 9 -8.92 -2.29 -8.78
C GLY A 9 -7.72 -1.80 -9.58
N VAL A 10 -7.87 -1.79 -10.89
CA VAL A 10 -6.90 -1.22 -11.83
C VAL A 10 -7.68 -0.43 -12.88
N ASP A 11 -7.29 0.82 -13.09
CA ASP A 11 -7.83 1.69 -14.12
C ASP A 11 -6.69 2.33 -14.89
N PHE A 12 -6.70 2.21 -16.22
CA PHE A 12 -5.64 2.72 -17.09
C PHE A 12 -6.23 3.69 -18.11
N ASP A 13 -5.88 4.97 -17.96
CA ASP A 13 -6.13 5.99 -18.96
C ASP A 13 -4.93 6.05 -19.91
N ALA A 14 -5.11 5.49 -21.12
CA ALA A 14 -4.08 5.48 -22.14
C ALA A 14 -3.80 6.88 -22.72
N ALA A 15 -4.80 7.76 -22.77
CA ALA A 15 -4.64 9.11 -23.31
C ALA A 15 -3.82 9.99 -22.35
N GLY A 16 -4.14 9.91 -21.06
CA GLY A 16 -3.39 10.55 -19.98
C GLY A 16 -2.14 9.78 -19.53
N LYS A 17 -1.89 8.57 -20.07
CA LYS A 17 -0.82 7.65 -19.65
C LYS A 17 -0.78 7.44 -18.14
N THR A 18 -1.94 7.35 -17.51
CA THR A 18 -2.09 7.26 -16.06
C THR A 18 -2.61 5.88 -15.68
N LEU A 19 -1.93 5.23 -14.74
CA LEU A 19 -2.36 3.97 -14.14
C LEU A 19 -2.78 4.22 -12.70
N THR A 20 -4.06 4.01 -12.40
CA THR A 20 -4.62 4.08 -11.05
C THR A 20 -4.78 2.67 -10.51
N ILE A 21 -4.16 2.40 -9.36
CA ILE A 21 -4.23 1.09 -8.68
C ILE A 21 -4.96 1.30 -7.35
N GLY A 22 -6.11 0.67 -7.20
CA GLY A 22 -6.83 0.61 -5.94
C GLY A 22 -6.26 -0.50 -5.07
N VAL A 23 -5.73 -0.15 -3.90
CA VAL A 23 -5.24 -1.11 -2.90
C VAL A 23 -6.22 -1.14 -1.75
N ASP A 24 -6.68 -2.33 -1.35
CA ASP A 24 -7.46 -2.45 -0.12
C ASP A 24 -6.51 -2.63 1.07
N PHE A 25 -6.42 -1.62 1.90
CA PHE A 25 -5.89 -1.79 3.24
C PHE A 25 -6.72 -0.96 4.20
N VAL A 26 -6.92 -1.48 5.40
CA VAL A 26 -7.54 -0.71 6.48
C VAL A 26 -6.43 0.10 7.16
N ALA A 27 -6.56 1.43 7.17
CA ALA A 27 -5.59 2.30 7.82
C ALA A 27 -5.36 1.90 9.28
N GLY A 28 -4.09 1.84 9.70
CA GLY A 28 -3.71 1.43 11.05
C GLY A 28 -3.62 -0.08 11.27
N THR A 29 -3.96 -0.91 10.28
CA THR A 29 -3.73 -2.36 10.36
C THR A 29 -2.23 -2.66 10.42
N ARG A 30 -1.85 -3.64 11.23
CA ARG A 30 -0.45 -4.01 11.48
C ARG A 30 -0.17 -5.42 10.99
N PHE A 31 0.95 -5.62 10.30
CA PHE A 31 1.34 -6.92 9.76
C PHE A 31 2.82 -7.23 10.02
N PRO A 32 3.17 -8.52 10.17
CA PRO A 32 4.57 -8.93 10.23
C PRO A 32 5.24 -8.65 8.87
N ALA A 33 6.44 -8.06 8.90
CA ALA A 33 7.25 -7.85 7.69
C ALA A 33 8.39 -8.89 7.66
N ALA A 34 8.60 -9.52 6.51
CA ALA A 34 9.67 -10.50 6.36
C ALA A 34 11.03 -9.84 6.63
N GLY A 35 11.83 -10.45 7.52
CA GLY A 35 13.15 -9.93 7.89
C GLY A 35 13.15 -8.80 8.94
N ALA A 36 11.99 -8.39 9.45
CA ALA A 36 11.88 -7.40 10.53
C ALA A 36 11.12 -7.98 11.73
N ALA A 37 11.60 -7.70 12.94
CA ALA A 37 10.93 -8.12 14.16
C ALA A 37 9.71 -7.23 14.45
N GLY A 38 8.58 -7.86 14.79
CA GLY A 38 7.35 -7.19 15.21
C GLY A 38 6.31 -7.02 14.10
N VAL A 39 5.27 -6.22 14.41
CA VAL A 39 4.17 -5.89 13.47
C VAL A 39 4.20 -4.41 13.11
N HIS A 40 4.20 -4.14 11.82
CA HIS A 40 4.37 -2.82 11.25
C HIS A 40 3.04 -2.28 10.73
N PRO A 41 2.67 -1.03 11.08
CA PRO A 41 1.46 -0.41 10.56
C PRO A 41 1.58 -0.17 9.05
N VAL A 42 0.48 -0.34 8.33
CA VAL A 42 0.35 0.17 6.96
C VAL A 42 0.09 1.67 7.04
N HIS A 43 1.00 2.45 6.47
CA HIS A 43 0.84 3.89 6.30
C HIS A 43 0.47 4.17 4.85
N ASP A 44 -0.64 4.89 4.63
CA ASP A 44 -0.84 5.54 3.35
C ASP A 44 0.33 6.51 3.12
N THR A 45 0.80 6.55 1.88
CA THR A 45 2.01 7.20 1.40
C THR A 45 2.31 8.51 2.16
N GLN A 46 3.20 8.48 3.14
CA GLN A 46 3.66 9.72 3.77
C GLN A 46 4.65 10.40 2.83
N ILE A 47 4.36 11.65 2.45
CA ILE A 47 5.34 12.51 1.78
C ILE A 47 6.50 12.72 2.75
N LYS A 48 7.60 11.99 2.54
CA LYS A 48 8.82 12.16 3.32
C LYS A 48 9.62 13.32 2.74
N ARG A 49 9.71 14.42 3.48
CA ARG A 49 10.69 15.47 3.20
C ARG A 49 12.01 15.08 3.87
N LEU A 50 12.96 14.62 3.07
CA LEU A 50 14.34 14.42 3.55
C LEU A 50 14.94 15.81 3.83
N ARG A 51 15.34 16.03 5.09
CA ARG A 51 16.15 17.18 5.51
C ARG A 51 17.45 16.65 6.05
#